data_AF-A0A1Q7E1E8-F1
#
_entry.id   AF-A0A1Q7E1E8-F1
#
_cell.length_a   1.000
_cell.length_b   1.000
_cell.length_c   1.000
_cell.angle_alpha   90.00
_cell.angle_beta   90.00
_cell.angle_gamma   90.00
#
_symmetry.space_group_name_H-M   'P 1'
#
loop_
_entity.id
_entity.type
_entity.pdbx_description
1 polymer ?
#
loop_
_entity_poly.entity_id
_entity_poly.type
_entity_poly.pdbx_seq_one_letter_code
_entity_poly.pdbx_strand_id
1 'polypeptide(L)'
;MIICLSSCDLLGPAPSLSHAAATSGCGPAGGPTIVILLSHDPIRSVPPSFPYVSVTIWQPVTAASLAGHTWSVDSTGAASAFYVTWPGRSQSGSSGSITITSVDSTNALAGVLDLQFPSRGVATQFKASWIAYSGGYCN
;
A
#
# COMPACT_ATOMS: atom_id res chain seq x y z
N MET A 1 18.58 -8.03 -34.06
CA MET A 1 18.15 -9.10 -33.13
C MET A 1 17.75 -8.42 -31.83
N ILE A 2 16.47 -8.10 -31.66
CA ILE A 2 15.92 -7.49 -30.45
C ILE A 2 15.19 -8.61 -29.72
N ILE A 3 15.68 -8.96 -28.52
CA ILE A 3 15.05 -9.95 -27.65
C ILE A 3 14.00 -9.17 -26.84
N CYS A 4 12.74 -9.24 -27.27
CA CYS A 4 11.61 -8.85 -26.42
C CYS A 4 11.48 -9.88 -25.30
N LEU A 5 11.71 -9.46 -24.06
CA LEU A 5 11.45 -10.27 -22.87
C LEU A 5 9.96 -10.65 -22.83
N SER A 6 9.67 -11.92 -23.07
CA SER A 6 8.39 -12.54 -22.77
C SER A 6 8.25 -12.71 -21.26
N SER A 7 7.67 -11.69 -20.61
CA SER A 7 7.14 -11.76 -19.26
C SER A 7 5.62 -11.49 -19.29
N CYS A 8 4.89 -12.37 -19.98
CA CYS A 8 3.43 -12.46 -20.06
C CYS A 8 3.15 -13.96 -19.84
N ASP A 9 2.31 -14.47 -18.93
CA ASP A 9 1.22 -13.94 -18.14
C ASP A 9 1.04 -14.88 -16.92
N LEU A 10 1.54 -14.51 -15.74
CA LEU A 10 1.18 -15.17 -14.48
C LEU A 10 0.56 -14.19 -13.46
N LEU A 11 0.41 -12.93 -13.86
CA LEU A 11 -0.18 -11.84 -13.10
C LEU A 11 -1.32 -11.26 -13.96
N GLY A 12 -2.49 -11.90 -13.95
CA GLY A 12 -3.68 -11.21 -14.46
C GLY A 12 -3.85 -9.87 -13.73
N PRO A 13 -4.31 -8.79 -14.38
CA PRO A 13 -4.57 -7.53 -13.68
C PRO A 13 -5.53 -7.84 -12.54
N ALA A 14 -5.03 -7.82 -11.30
CA ALA A 14 -5.85 -7.94 -10.11
C ALA A 14 -7.00 -6.92 -10.28
N PRO A 15 -8.29 -7.34 -10.30
CA PRO A 15 -9.39 -6.43 -10.62
C PRO A 15 -9.26 -5.10 -9.87
N SER A 16 -8.84 -4.12 -10.67
CA SER A 16 -8.97 -2.67 -10.55
C SER A 16 -8.79 -2.04 -9.16
N LEU A 17 -7.74 -2.38 -8.40
CA LEU A 17 -7.27 -1.49 -7.32
C LEU A 17 -6.63 -0.20 -7.90
N SER A 18 -7.38 0.51 -8.73
CA SER A 18 -6.92 1.62 -9.56
C SER A 18 -6.86 2.94 -8.81
N HIS A 19 -7.43 2.98 -7.60
CA HIS A 19 -7.38 4.15 -6.73
C HIS A 19 -6.52 3.85 -5.52
N ALA A 20 -5.63 4.78 -5.21
CA ALA A 20 -4.81 4.73 -4.02
C ALA A 20 -4.89 6.05 -3.25
N ALA A 21 -4.76 5.95 -1.93
CA ALA A 21 -4.69 7.08 -1.04
C ALA A 21 -3.67 6.80 0.06
N ALA A 22 -2.99 7.85 0.52
CA ALA A 22 -2.09 7.81 1.65
C ALA A 22 -2.75 8.50 2.83
N THR A 23 -2.61 7.95 4.02
CA THR A 23 -3.04 8.58 5.26
C THR A 23 -2.02 8.31 6.35
N SER A 24 -1.94 9.20 7.33
CA SER A 24 -1.23 8.91 8.57
C SER A 24 -2.04 7.88 9.37
N GLY A 25 -1.35 6.98 10.06
CA GLY A 25 -1.94 6.09 11.05
C GLY A 25 -1.08 6.03 12.31
N CYS A 26 -1.56 5.33 13.33
CA CYS A 26 -0.83 5.16 14.59
C CYS A 26 -0.31 3.74 14.74
N GLY A 27 0.99 3.65 15.03
CA GLY A 27 1.66 2.41 15.38
C GLY A 27 1.15 1.84 16.69
N PRO A 28 1.35 0.54 16.95
CA PRO A 28 1.01 -0.07 18.25
C PRO A 28 1.75 0.58 19.44
N ALA A 29 2.89 1.24 19.19
CA ALA A 29 3.64 2.03 20.17
C ALA A 29 3.27 3.53 20.17
N GLY A 30 2.18 3.94 19.53
CA GLY A 30 1.76 5.34 19.41
C GLY A 30 2.53 6.16 18.36
N GLY A 31 3.62 5.63 17.81
CA GLY A 31 4.43 6.32 16.80
C GLY A 31 3.70 6.57 15.46
N PRO A 32 4.10 7.60 14.70
CA PRO A 32 3.50 7.90 13.41
C PRO A 32 3.83 6.83 12.38
N THR A 33 2.82 6.45 11.59
CA THR A 33 2.94 5.46 10.51
C THR A 33 2.31 6.00 9.24
N ILE A 34 2.73 5.46 8.10
CA ILE A 34 2.07 5.74 6.82
C ILE A 34 1.22 4.53 6.43
N VAL A 35 -0.04 4.80 6.11
CA VAL A 35 -0.96 3.81 5.59
C VAL A 35 -1.28 4.15 4.13
N ILE A 36 -0.95 3.23 3.23
CA ILE A 36 -1.30 3.30 1.81
C ILE A 36 -2.48 2.38 1.59
N LEU A 37 -3.58 2.95 1.15
CA LEU A 37 -4.82 2.24 0.85
C LEU A 37 -4.96 2.12 -0.66
N LEU A 38 -5.37 0.95 -1.12
CA LEU A 38 -5.70 0.67 -2.51
C LEU A 38 -7.09 0.06 -2.58
N SER A 39 -7.96 0.60 -3.42
CA SER A 39 -9.34 0.14 -3.56
C SER A 39 -9.82 0.20 -5.00
N HIS A 40 -10.94 -0.49 -5.24
CA HIS A 40 -11.63 -0.44 -6.51
C HIS A 40 -12.18 0.93 -6.87
N ASP A 41 -12.78 1.59 -5.89
CA ASP A 41 -13.45 2.87 -6.07
C ASP A 41 -12.58 4.02 -5.51
N PRO A 42 -12.83 5.28 -5.91
CA PRO A 42 -12.13 6.43 -5.35
C PRO A 42 -12.25 6.51 -3.81
N ILE A 43 -11.10 6.60 -3.14
CA ILE A 43 -11.03 6.69 -1.68
C ILE A 43 -11.31 8.13 -1.25
N ARG A 44 -12.46 8.35 -0.60
CA ARG A 44 -12.84 9.67 -0.04
C ARG A 44 -12.80 9.70 1.49
N SER A 45 -12.77 8.54 2.13
CA SER A 45 -12.81 8.37 3.57
C SER A 45 -12.11 7.07 3.97
N VAL A 46 -11.73 7.00 5.25
CA VAL A 46 -11.16 5.79 5.86
C VAL A 46 -12.22 5.19 6.82
N PRO A 47 -12.49 3.87 6.74
CA PRO A 47 -11.97 2.91 5.77
C PRO A 47 -12.59 3.08 4.36
N PRO A 48 -11.92 2.62 3.29
CA PRO A 48 -12.48 2.57 1.93
C PRO A 48 -13.64 1.58 1.79
N SER A 49 -14.31 1.60 0.63
CA SER A 49 -15.20 0.50 0.23
C SER A 49 -14.43 -0.81 0.12
N PHE A 50 -15.05 -1.91 0.56
CA PHE A 50 -14.49 -3.25 0.38
C PHE A 50 -14.69 -3.74 -1.06
N PRO A 51 -13.79 -4.57 -1.60
CA PRO A 51 -12.53 -4.99 -1.00
C PRO A 51 -11.42 -3.92 -1.19
N TYR A 52 -10.49 -3.84 -0.23
CA TYR A 52 -9.33 -2.96 -0.33
C TYR A 52 -8.06 -3.65 0.20
N VAL A 53 -6.91 -3.15 -0.23
CA VAL A 53 -5.61 -3.48 0.34
C VAL A 53 -5.15 -2.30 1.19
N SER A 54 -4.70 -2.56 2.41
CA SER A 54 -4.02 -1.59 3.25
C SER A 54 -2.60 -2.02 3.50
N VAL A 55 -1.65 -1.16 3.19
CA VAL A 55 -0.24 -1.31 3.52
C VAL A 55 0.10 -0.30 4.61
N THR A 56 0.70 -0.76 5.70
CA THR A 56 1.19 0.09 6.78
C THR A 56 2.70 0.00 6.85
N ILE A 57 3.38 1.14 6.83
CA ILE A 57 4.82 1.26 7.10
C ILE A 57 4.96 1.73 8.54
N TRP A 58 5.54 0.89 9.40
CA TRP A 58 5.58 1.08 10.86
C TRP A 58 6.70 2.00 11.34
N GLN A 59 7.58 2.42 10.42
CA GLN A 59 8.69 3.31 10.73
C GLN A 59 8.27 4.78 10.58
N PRO A 60 8.78 5.68 11.44
CA PRO A 60 8.61 7.12 11.26
C PRO A 60 9.40 7.55 10.02
N VAL A 61 8.71 7.64 8.90
CA VAL A 61 9.29 8.00 7.61
C VAL A 61 8.83 9.41 7.23
N THR A 62 9.80 10.26 6.88
CA THR A 62 9.53 11.60 6.36
C THR A 62 9.31 11.52 4.87
N ALA A 63 8.56 12.46 4.26
CA ALA A 63 8.37 12.49 2.81
C ALA A 63 9.69 12.40 2.01
N ALA A 64 10.75 13.04 2.52
CA ALA A 64 12.09 13.00 1.93
C ALA A 64 12.78 11.62 2.01
N SER A 65 12.46 10.80 3.03
CA SER A 65 13.03 9.46 3.19
C SER A 65 12.23 8.36 2.49
N LEU A 66 11.09 8.70 1.86
CA LEU A 66 10.23 7.72 1.18
C LEU A 66 10.72 7.39 -0.23
N ALA A 67 11.13 8.40 -0.99
CA ALA A 67 11.45 8.24 -2.40
C ALA A 67 12.67 7.32 -2.59
N GLY A 68 12.53 6.35 -3.48
CA GLY A 68 13.54 5.34 -3.78
C GLY A 68 13.66 4.23 -2.73
N HIS A 69 12.86 4.26 -1.66
CA HIS A 69 12.93 3.26 -0.60
C HIS A 69 11.99 2.08 -0.88
N THR A 70 12.44 0.89 -0.47
CA THR A 70 11.66 -0.35 -0.58
C THR A 70 11.54 -0.99 0.79
N TRP A 71 10.32 -1.32 1.17
CA TRP A 71 10.03 -2.09 2.37
C TRP A 71 9.57 -3.49 1.99
N SER A 72 10.18 -4.49 2.61
CA SER A 72 9.68 -5.87 2.55
C SER A 72 8.46 -6.01 3.44
N VAL A 73 7.45 -6.74 2.95
CA VAL A 73 6.35 -7.24 3.78
C VAL A 73 6.75 -8.63 4.24
N ASP A 74 7.29 -8.70 5.46
CA ASP A 74 7.76 -9.94 6.06
C ASP A 74 7.56 -9.90 7.59
N SER A 75 8.09 -10.90 8.28
CA SER A 75 8.02 -11.00 9.74
C SER A 75 8.91 -10.02 10.50
N THR A 76 9.79 -9.25 9.83
CA THR A 76 10.69 -8.29 10.50
C THR A 76 9.97 -6.99 10.87
N GLY A 77 8.76 -6.76 10.34
CA GLY A 77 7.81 -5.79 10.88
C GLY A 77 8.04 -4.33 10.48
N ALA A 78 8.88 -4.03 9.47
CA ALA A 78 9.03 -2.66 8.98
C ALA A 78 7.79 -2.19 8.19
N ALA A 79 7.14 -3.10 7.48
CA ALA A 79 5.87 -2.90 6.82
C ALA A 79 4.94 -4.11 7.01
N SER A 80 3.65 -3.89 6.86
CA SER A 80 2.63 -4.94 6.86
C SER A 80 1.59 -4.65 5.81
N ALA A 81 0.99 -5.69 5.24
CA ALA A 81 -0.11 -5.55 4.31
C ALA A 81 -1.31 -6.35 4.78
N PHE A 82 -2.51 -5.86 4.51
CA PHE A 82 -3.76 -6.57 4.72
C PHE A 82 -4.65 -6.44 3.50
N TYR A 83 -5.24 -7.56 3.08
CA TYR A 83 -6.31 -7.58 2.10
C TYR A 83 -7.63 -7.74 2.84
N VAL A 84 -8.45 -6.70 2.83
CA VAL A 84 -9.71 -6.64 3.58
C VAL A 84 -10.86 -6.79 2.60
N THR A 85 -11.60 -7.89 2.73
CA THR A 85 -12.65 -8.29 1.77
C THR A 85 -14.04 -7.92 2.23
N TRP A 86 -14.26 -7.85 3.55
CA TRP A 86 -15.52 -7.53 4.21
C TRP A 86 -15.23 -7.01 5.63
N PRO A 87 -16.20 -6.35 6.31
CA PRO A 87 -16.07 -6.01 7.73
C PRO A 87 -15.69 -7.24 8.56
N GLY A 88 -14.58 -7.15 9.30
CA GLY A 88 -14.05 -8.24 10.12
C GLY A 88 -13.38 -9.39 9.35
N ARG A 89 -13.28 -9.32 8.01
CA ARG A 89 -12.59 -10.32 7.18
C ARG A 89 -11.39 -9.71 6.47
N SER A 90 -10.21 -9.96 7.04
CA SER A 90 -8.92 -9.58 6.47
C SER A 90 -7.99 -10.77 6.33
N GLN A 91 -7.03 -10.64 5.42
CA GLN A 91 -5.92 -11.58 5.25
C GLN A 91 -4.62 -10.80 5.32
N SER A 92 -3.70 -11.21 6.19
CA SER A 92 -2.37 -10.61 6.24
C SER A 92 -1.57 -10.97 4.99
N GLY A 93 -0.78 -10.02 4.50
CA GLY A 93 0.25 -10.27 3.50
C GLY A 93 1.30 -11.21 4.09
N SER A 94 1.66 -12.22 3.31
CA SER A 94 2.59 -13.28 3.68
C SER A 94 4.02 -12.99 3.23
N SER A 95 4.16 -12.28 2.11
CA SER A 95 5.43 -11.84 1.53
C SER A 95 5.17 -10.70 0.54
N GLY A 96 6.24 -10.04 0.11
CA GLY A 96 6.20 -9.04 -0.94
C GLY A 96 7.03 -7.81 -0.63
N SER A 97 6.85 -6.77 -1.42
CA SER A 97 7.53 -5.50 -1.25
C SER A 97 6.65 -4.34 -1.66
N ILE A 98 6.94 -3.19 -1.07
CA ILE A 98 6.42 -1.90 -1.51
C ILE A 98 7.59 -0.98 -1.76
N THR A 99 7.66 -0.42 -2.95
CA THR A 99 8.65 0.58 -3.33
C THR A 99 7.94 1.90 -3.57
N ILE A 100 8.32 2.95 -2.84
CA ILE A 100 7.91 4.31 -3.18
C ILE A 100 8.95 4.85 -4.14
N THR A 101 8.59 5.00 -5.41
CA THR A 101 9.52 5.45 -6.45
C THR A 101 9.76 6.95 -6.39
N SER A 102 8.73 7.72 -6.03
CA SER A 102 8.83 9.17 -5.97
C SER A 102 7.78 9.77 -5.04
N VAL A 103 8.09 10.95 -4.51
CA VAL A 103 7.15 11.83 -3.84
C VAL A 103 7.07 13.12 -4.65
N ASP A 104 5.88 13.51 -5.09
CA ASP A 104 5.71 14.73 -5.89
C ASP A 104 5.63 16.00 -5.03
N SER A 105 5.56 17.18 -5.66
CA SER A 105 5.50 18.47 -4.97
C SER A 105 4.26 18.68 -4.10
N THR A 106 3.22 17.84 -4.27
CA THR A 106 2.03 17.81 -3.42
C THR A 106 2.13 16.77 -2.31
N ASN A 107 3.32 16.21 -2.11
CA ASN A 107 3.61 15.05 -1.27
C ASN A 107 2.89 13.77 -1.69
N ALA A 108 2.27 13.71 -2.87
CA ALA A 108 1.63 12.48 -3.31
C ALA A 108 2.68 11.40 -3.57
N LEU A 109 2.39 10.20 -3.10
CA LEU A 109 3.30 9.07 -3.19
C LEU A 109 3.02 8.34 -4.51
N ALA A 110 4.05 8.08 -5.30
CA ALA A 110 3.97 7.14 -6.42
C ALA A 110 4.91 5.98 -6.16
N GLY A 111 4.48 4.78 -6.56
CA GLY A 111 5.23 3.58 -6.27
C GLY A 111 4.71 2.35 -6.96
N VAL A 112 5.34 1.23 -6.61
CA VAL A 112 4.97 -0.11 -7.04
C VAL A 112 4.80 -0.96 -5.79
N LEU A 113 3.80 -1.83 -5.83
CA LEU A 113 3.65 -2.88 -4.85
C LEU A 113 3.63 -4.23 -5.56
N ASP A 114 4.20 -5.22 -4.90
CA ASP A 114 4.11 -6.63 -5.28
C ASP A 114 3.93 -7.42 -3.99
N LEU A 115 2.69 -7.84 -3.72
CA LEU A 115 2.26 -8.40 -2.45
C LEU A 115 1.60 -9.75 -2.65
N GLN A 116 1.92 -10.69 -1.77
CA GLN A 116 1.31 -12.01 -1.75
C GLN A 116 0.43 -12.18 -0.51
N PHE A 117 -0.85 -12.41 -0.74
CA PHE A 117 -1.84 -12.79 0.27
C PHE A 117 -2.18 -14.28 0.13
N PRO A 118 -2.74 -14.92 1.18
CA PRO A 118 -3.17 -16.31 1.11
C PRO A 118 -4.14 -16.64 -0.04
N SER A 119 -4.98 -15.70 -0.44
CA SER A 119 -5.95 -15.90 -1.54
C SER A 119 -5.47 -15.42 -2.91
N ARG A 120 -4.47 -14.52 -2.98
CA ARG A 120 -4.08 -13.85 -4.23
C ARG A 120 -2.76 -13.09 -4.13
N GLY A 121 -2.11 -12.93 -5.29
CA GLY A 121 -1.11 -11.88 -5.49
C GLY A 121 -1.75 -10.55 -5.88
N VAL A 122 -1.09 -9.45 -5.56
CA VAL A 122 -1.43 -8.10 -6.01
C VAL A 122 -0.13 -7.42 -6.41
N ALA A 123 0.07 -7.20 -7.71
CA ALA A 123 1.17 -6.43 -8.24
C ALA A 123 0.62 -5.26 -9.05
N THR A 124 0.91 -4.03 -8.63
CA THR A 124 0.43 -2.83 -9.33
C THR A 124 1.30 -1.61 -9.04
N GLN A 125 1.29 -0.67 -9.98
CA GLN A 125 1.71 0.69 -9.71
C GLN A 125 0.59 1.46 -9.01
N PHE A 126 0.94 2.46 -8.22
CA PHE A 126 -0.03 3.32 -7.56
C PHE A 126 0.42 4.78 -7.55
N LYS A 127 -0.57 5.68 -7.50
CA LYS A 127 -0.39 7.08 -7.14
C LYS A 127 -1.38 7.41 -6.03
N ALA A 128 -0.87 7.71 -4.85
CA ALA A 128 -1.62 7.91 -3.62
C ALA A 128 -1.53 9.38 -3.17
N SER A 129 -2.66 10.08 -3.23
CA SER A 129 -2.81 11.41 -2.64
C SER A 129 -3.10 11.30 -1.14
N TRP A 130 -2.64 12.29 -0.37
CA TRP A 130 -2.91 12.33 1.07
C TRP A 130 -4.37 12.66 1.35
N ILE A 131 -5.00 11.86 2.19
CA ILE A 131 -6.33 12.10 2.75
C ILE A 131 -6.22 12.24 4.27
N ALA A 132 -7.13 13.01 4.86
CA ALA A 132 -7.17 13.17 6.30
C ALA A 132 -7.56 11.85 6.98
N TYR A 133 -6.83 11.48 8.03
CA TYR A 133 -7.22 10.38 8.88
C TYR A 133 -8.41 10.79 9.76
N SER A 134 -9.52 10.06 9.66
CA SER A 134 -10.74 10.33 10.45
C SER A 134 -10.68 9.76 11.87
N GLY A 135 -9.67 8.95 12.22
CA GLY A 135 -9.58 8.23 13.50
C GLY A 135 -8.84 8.94 14.63
N GLY A 136 -8.56 10.24 14.52
CA GLY A 136 -7.85 11.04 15.52
C GLY A 136 -6.32 11.04 15.34
N TYR A 137 -5.66 12.13 15.75
CA TYR A 137 -4.20 12.25 15.67
C TYR A 137 -3.53 11.24 16.61
N CYS A 138 -2.38 10.70 16.19
CA CYS A 138 -1.51 9.92 17.08
C CYS A 138 -0.99 10.84 18.19
N ASN A 139 -1.19 10.43 19.45
CA ASN A 139 -0.66 11.12 20.63
C ASN A 139 0.80 10.71 20.85
#